data_AF-A0A3D2SAL5-F1
#
_entry.id   AF-A0A3D2SAL5-F1
#
_cell.length_a   1.000
_cell.length_b   1.000
_cell.length_c   1.000
_cell.angle_alpha   90.00
_cell.angle_beta   90.00
_cell.angle_gamma   90.00
#
_symmetry.space_group_name_H-M   'P 1'
#
loop_
_entity.id
_entity.type
_entity.pdbx_description
1 polymer ?
#
loop_
_entity_poly.entity_id
_entity_poly.type
_entity_poly.pdbx_seq_one_letter_code
_entity_poly.pdbx_strand_id
1 'polypeptide(L)'
;MVAKENIPVRGQLAYASGMLGWSVLTSAVAVMLVYFYQPPSASGLVNLIPKIGVLGVINAMSLIMISARLWDAIIDPVIAWFSDKSTHRLGRRIAFLRWSILDRKSVV
;
A
#
# COMPACT_ATOMS: atom_id res chain seq x y z
N MET A 1 9.13 12.82 28.94
CA MET A 1 10.14 12.34 27.97
C MET A 1 10.06 10.82 27.98
N VAL A 2 9.58 10.20 26.90
CA VAL A 2 9.40 8.74 26.83
C VAL A 2 10.79 8.10 26.72
N ALA A 3 11.12 7.19 27.62
CA ALA A 3 12.41 6.50 27.63
C ALA A 3 12.58 5.71 26.32
N LYS A 4 13.72 5.89 25.66
CA LYS A 4 14.07 5.22 24.40
C LYS A 4 14.31 3.74 24.69
N GLU A 5 13.30 2.91 24.46
CA GLU A 5 13.41 1.46 24.59
C GLU A 5 14.41 0.95 23.54
N ASN A 6 15.52 0.36 24.00
CA ASN A 6 16.60 -0.11 23.14
C ASN A 6 16.17 -1.43 22.47
N ILE A 7 15.48 -1.32 21.35
CA ILE A 7 15.14 -2.44 20.48
C ILE A 7 16.44 -3.10 19.99
N PRO A 8 16.61 -4.43 20.08
CA PRO A 8 17.82 -5.11 19.62
C PRO A 8 18.09 -4.83 18.13
N VAL A 9 19.36 -4.58 17.80
CA VAL A 9 19.81 -4.19 16.44
C VAL A 9 19.33 -5.15 15.36
N ARG A 10 19.28 -6.47 15.66
CA ARG A 10 18.74 -7.49 14.74
C ARG A 10 17.27 -7.25 14.37
N GLY A 11 16.45 -6.82 15.33
CA GLY A 11 15.05 -6.49 15.11
C GLY A 11 14.89 -5.22 14.26
N GLN A 12 15.76 -4.23 14.47
CA GLN A 12 15.78 -3.01 13.66
C GLN A 12 16.17 -3.30 12.21
N LEU A 13 17.19 -4.14 12.00
CA LEU A 13 17.63 -4.55 10.66
C LEU A 13 16.57 -5.36 9.92
N ALA A 14 15.92 -6.31 10.61
CA ALA A 14 14.81 -7.07 10.04
C ALA A 14 13.65 -6.14 9.64
N TYR A 15 13.26 -5.21 10.51
CA TYR A 15 12.24 -4.22 10.20
C TYR A 15 12.64 -3.32 9.02
N ALA A 16 13.87 -2.84 8.98
CA ALA A 16 14.39 -2.01 7.90
C ALA A 16 14.35 -2.74 6.56
N SER A 17 14.75 -4.02 6.50
CA SER A 17 14.66 -4.82 5.27
C SER A 17 13.22 -5.00 4.77
N GLY A 18 12.26 -5.18 5.70
CA GLY A 18 10.84 -5.27 5.36
C GLY A 18 10.30 -3.95 4.81
N MET A 19 10.66 -2.82 5.43
CA MET A 19 10.27 -1.49 4.95
C MET A 19 10.89 -1.15 3.59
N LEU A 20 12.14 -1.53 3.36
CA LEU A 20 12.77 -1.38 2.05
C LEU A 20 12.03 -2.19 0.97
N GLY A 21 11.72 -3.46 1.25
CA GLY A 21 10.96 -4.32 0.33
C GLY A 21 9.58 -3.74 -0.01
N TRP A 22 8.85 -3.27 1.00
CA TRP A 22 7.55 -2.62 0.82
C TRP A 22 7.64 -1.38 -0.08
N SER A 23 8.62 -0.51 0.18
CA SER A 23 8.80 0.73 -0.59
C SER A 23 9.15 0.46 -2.06
N VAL A 24 10.05 -0.50 -2.31
CA VAL A 24 10.42 -0.89 -3.68
C VAL A 24 9.22 -1.52 -4.41
N LEU A 25 8.50 -2.42 -3.75
CA LEU A 25 7.34 -3.09 -4.35
C LEU A 25 6.23 -2.11 -4.71
N THR A 26 5.84 -1.25 -3.77
CA THR A 26 4.78 -0.26 -4.00
C THR A 26 5.15 0.72 -5.11
N SER A 27 6.42 1.13 -5.17
CA SER A 27 6.94 2.00 -6.24
C SER A 27 6.94 1.31 -7.60
N ALA A 28 7.39 0.06 -7.68
CA ALA A 28 7.41 -0.71 -8.91
C ALA A 28 6.00 -0.94 -9.48
N VAL A 29 5.04 -1.32 -8.62
CA VAL A 29 3.64 -1.50 -9.02
C VAL A 29 3.02 -0.18 -9.48
N ALA A 30 3.31 0.94 -8.81
CA ALA A 30 2.81 2.25 -9.21
C ALA A 30 3.28 2.65 -10.62
N VAL A 31 4.57 2.44 -10.93
CA VAL A 31 5.11 2.72 -12.27
C VAL A 31 4.50 1.79 -13.31
N MET A 32 4.37 0.49 -13.01
CA MET A 32 3.74 -0.46 -13.93
C MET A 32 2.28 -0.10 -14.22
N LEU A 33 1.49 0.26 -13.21
CA LEU A 33 0.10 0.69 -13.39
C LEU A 33 0.03 1.89 -14.35
N VAL A 34 0.82 2.93 -14.13
CA VAL A 34 0.83 4.10 -15.04
C VAL A 34 1.23 3.70 -16.46
N TYR A 35 2.21 2.83 -16.61
CA TYR A 35 2.67 2.37 -17.92
C TYR A 35 1.60 1.57 -18.69
N PHE A 36 0.87 0.67 -18.01
CA PHE A 36 -0.18 -0.13 -18.64
C PHE A 36 -1.41 0.68 -19.03
N TYR A 37 -1.82 1.64 -18.18
CA TYR A 37 -3.04 2.41 -18.39
C TYR A 37 -2.85 3.69 -19.22
N GLN A 38 -1.64 4.24 -19.25
CA GLN A 38 -1.30 5.42 -20.05
C GLN A 38 0.04 5.23 -20.77
N PRO A 39 0.11 4.31 -21.74
CA PRO A 39 1.35 4.00 -22.44
C PRO A 39 1.92 5.24 -23.16
N PRO A 40 3.25 5.43 -23.17
CA PRO A 40 3.89 6.51 -23.91
C PRO A 40 3.67 6.32 -25.41
N SER A 41 3.50 7.43 -26.15
CA SER A 41 3.07 7.45 -27.56
C SER A 41 3.97 6.65 -28.53
N ALA A 42 5.14 6.20 -28.08
CA ALA A 42 6.11 5.42 -28.86
C ALA A 42 5.90 3.89 -28.80
N SER A 43 4.99 3.37 -27.98
CA SER A 43 4.83 1.92 -27.76
C SER A 43 3.78 1.24 -28.64
N GLY A 44 3.08 1.97 -29.52
CA GLY A 44 2.10 1.39 -30.46
C GLY A 44 0.83 0.80 -29.81
N LEU A 45 0.64 1.00 -28.50
CA LEU A 45 -0.51 0.52 -27.73
C LEU A 45 -1.68 1.51 -27.83
N VAL A 46 -2.91 0.98 -27.99
CA VAL A 46 -4.13 1.78 -27.93
C VAL A 46 -4.24 2.38 -26.54
N ASN A 47 -4.39 3.70 -26.47
CA ASN A 47 -4.51 4.40 -25.21
C ASN A 47 -5.92 4.18 -24.63
N LEU A 48 -6.06 3.30 -23.64
CA LEU A 48 -7.37 2.93 -23.07
C LEU A 48 -8.01 4.06 -22.26
N ILE A 49 -7.23 5.05 -21.81
CA ILE A 49 -7.72 6.19 -21.05
C ILE A 49 -7.46 7.47 -21.84
N PRO A 50 -8.50 8.26 -22.16
CA PRO A 50 -8.33 9.57 -22.77
C PRO A 50 -7.43 10.45 -21.90
N LYS A 51 -6.40 11.08 -22.49
CA LYS A 51 -5.57 12.13 -21.85
C LYS A 51 -6.36 13.43 -21.72
N ILE A 52 -7.64 13.36 -21.38
CA ILE A 52 -8.49 14.54 -21.19
C ILE A 52 -8.17 15.06 -19.80
N GLY A 53 -7.14 15.90 -19.73
CA GLY A 53 -6.83 16.65 -18.54
C GLY A 53 -7.84 17.78 -18.39
N VAL A 54 -8.68 17.74 -17.36
CA VAL A 54 -9.32 18.97 -16.91
C VAL A 54 -8.19 19.82 -16.30
N LEU A 55 -7.96 21.02 -16.84
CA LEU A 55 -6.88 21.93 -16.46
C LEU A 55 -5.44 21.47 -16.78
N GLY A 56 -5.23 20.49 -17.67
CA GLY A 56 -3.88 20.10 -18.13
C GLY A 56 -2.98 19.40 -17.09
N VAL A 57 -3.48 19.15 -15.87
CA VAL A 57 -2.73 18.54 -14.77
C VAL A 57 -3.42 17.30 -14.18
N ILE A 58 -4.76 17.20 -14.26
CA ILE A 58 -5.52 16.11 -13.63
C ILE A 58 -6.07 15.19 -14.72
N ASN A 59 -5.41 14.05 -14.92
CA ASN A 59 -5.89 12.97 -15.77
C ASN A 59 -6.78 12.01 -14.96
N ALA A 60 -7.64 11.24 -15.63
CA ALA A 60 -8.49 10.23 -14.96
C ALA A 60 -7.66 9.23 -14.12
N MET A 61 -6.44 8.89 -14.56
CA MET A 61 -5.51 8.06 -13.79
C MET A 61 -5.08 8.72 -12.47
N SER A 62 -4.82 10.03 -12.48
CA SER A 62 -4.48 10.78 -11.27
C SER A 62 -5.65 10.77 -10.28
N LEU A 63 -6.89 10.87 -10.77
CA LEU A 63 -8.09 10.81 -9.92
C LEU A 63 -8.25 9.43 -9.25
N ILE A 64 -7.99 8.34 -10.00
CA ILE A 64 -8.03 6.97 -9.47
C ILE A 64 -6.90 6.74 -8.45
N MET A 65 -5.69 7.23 -8.74
CA MET A 65 -4.57 7.13 -7.81
C MET A 65 -4.82 7.89 -6.50
N ILE A 66 -5.41 9.09 -6.59
CA ILE A 66 -5.78 9.88 -5.41
C ILE A 66 -6.92 9.19 -4.65
N SER A 67 -7.92 8.63 -5.33
CA SER A 67 -9.01 7.91 -4.66
C SER A 67 -8.50 6.67 -3.93
N ALA A 68 -7.56 5.92 -4.50
CA ALA A 68 -6.92 4.79 -3.83
C ALA A 68 -6.23 5.23 -2.53
N ARG A 69 -5.51 6.35 -2.55
CA ARG A 69 -4.88 6.92 -1.33
C ARG A 69 -5.90 7.40 -0.31
N LEU A 70 -7.02 7.95 -0.76
CA LEU A 70 -8.10 8.37 0.12
C LEU A 70 -8.76 7.16 0.80
N TRP A 71 -8.96 6.07 0.06
CA TRP A 71 -9.43 4.80 0.60
C TRP A 71 -8.47 4.26 1.67
N ASP A 72 -7.16 4.22 1.39
CA ASP A 72 -6.15 3.81 2.38
C ASP A 72 -6.22 4.68 3.65
N ALA A 73 -6.34 6.01 3.49
CA ALA A 73 -6.42 6.94 4.62
C ALA A 73 -7.65 6.73 5.53
N ILE A 74 -8.74 6.15 5.00
CA ILE A 74 -9.93 5.80 5.78
C ILE A 74 -9.76 4.43 6.43
N ILE A 75 -9.24 3.46 5.68
CA ILE A 75 -9.12 2.07 6.12
C ILE A 75 -8.03 1.91 7.18
N ASP A 76 -6.92 2.65 7.08
CA ASP A 76 -5.80 2.58 8.02
C ASP A 76 -6.23 2.85 9.49
N PRO A 77 -6.96 3.95 9.81
CA PRO A 77 -7.52 4.17 11.15
C PRO A 77 -8.53 3.12 11.58
N VAL A 78 -9.36 2.63 10.66
CA VAL A 78 -10.40 1.62 10.96
C VAL A 78 -9.74 0.31 11.39
N ILE A 79 -8.77 -0.17 10.62
CA ILE A 79 -8.01 -1.39 10.97
C ILE A 79 -7.22 -1.18 12.25
N ALA A 80 -6.61 0.01 12.45
CA ALA A 80 -5.91 0.32 13.69
C ALA A 80 -6.84 0.25 14.91
N TRP A 81 -8.06 0.81 14.81
CA TRP A 81 -9.05 0.74 15.89
C TRP A 81 -9.50 -0.69 16.20
N PHE A 82 -9.77 -1.50 15.18
CA PHE A 82 -10.10 -2.91 15.36
C PHE A 82 -8.93 -3.74 15.93
N SER A 83 -7.69 -3.45 15.50
CA SER A 83 -6.48 -4.07 16.04
C SER A 83 -6.24 -3.70 17.49
N ASP A 84 -6.53 -2.45 17.86
CA ASP A 84 -6.33 -1.94 19.22
C ASP A 84 -7.32 -2.51 20.23
N LYS A 85 -8.54 -2.81 19.78
CA LYS A 85 -9.59 -3.46 20.59
C LYS A 85 -9.38 -4.97 20.77
N SER A 86 -8.49 -5.59 19.99
CA SER A 86 -8.27 -7.05 20.05
C SER A 86 -7.51 -7.49 21.30
N THR A 87 -8.13 -8.34 22.12
CA THR A 87 -7.55 -8.91 23.35
C THR A 87 -6.93 -10.30 23.14
N HIS A 88 -6.56 -10.64 21.91
CA HIS A 88 -6.08 -11.98 21.55
C HIS A 88 -4.79 -12.37 22.32
N ARG A 89 -4.71 -13.61 22.83
CA ARG A 89 -3.58 -14.13 23.67
C ARG A 89 -2.19 -14.01 23.04
N LEU A 90 -2.11 -13.96 21.71
CA LEU A 90 -0.85 -13.83 20.95
C LEU A 90 -0.45 -12.37 20.66
N GLY A 91 -1.20 -11.39 21.18
CA GLY A 91 -0.93 -9.96 21.01
C GLY A 91 -1.79 -9.27 19.93
N ARG A 92 -1.99 -7.95 20.10
CA ARG A 92 -2.91 -7.08 19.32
C ARG A 92 -2.69 -7.10 17.81
N ARG A 93 -1.44 -7.16 17.35
CA ARG A 93 -1.07 -7.04 15.92
C ARG A 93 -0.87 -8.38 15.22
N ILE A 94 -0.50 -9.45 15.95
CA ILE A 94 -0.18 -10.78 15.37
C ILE A 94 -1.45 -11.50 14.89
N ALA A 95 -2.58 -11.30 15.57
CA ALA A 95 -3.85 -11.89 15.14
C ALA A 95 -4.30 -11.35 13.76
N PHE A 96 -4.21 -10.03 13.56
CA PHE A 96 -4.52 -9.40 12.27
C PHE A 96 -3.55 -9.82 11.18
N LEU A 97 -2.25 -9.86 11.48
CA LEU A 97 -1.23 -10.29 10.51
C LEU A 97 -1.45 -11.74 10.05
N ARG A 98 -1.84 -12.64 10.96
CA ARG A 98 -2.17 -14.03 10.65
C ARG A 98 -3.44 -14.13 9.81
N TRP A 99 -4.45 -13.32 10.11
CA TRP A 99 -5.69 -13.29 9.34
C TRP A 99 -5.46 -12.85 7.90
N SER A 100 -4.62 -11.82 7.68
CA SER A 100 -4.22 -11.39 6.32
C SER A 100 -3.49 -12.48 5.52
N ILE A 101 -2.74 -13.36 6.19
CA ILE A 101 -2.06 -14.49 5.52
C ILE A 101 -3.04 -15.63 5.23
N LEU A 102 -4.00 -15.88 6.13
CA LEU A 102 -4.94 -16.99 6.00
C LEU A 102 -6.01 -16.72 4.93
N ASP A 103 -6.46 -15.48 4.79
CA ASP A 103 -7.44 -15.06 3.79
C ASP A 103 -6.95 -15.26 2.35
N ARG A 104 -5.63 -15.33 2.15
CA ARG A 104 -5.02 -15.58 0.83
C ARG A 104 -5.21 -17.01 0.30
N LYS A 105 -5.84 -17.93 1.04
CA LYS A 105 -6.10 -19.31 0.60
C LYS A 105 -7.43 -19.52 -0.13
N SER A 106 -8.26 -18.50 -0.32
CA SER A 106 -9.59 -18.63 -0.94
C SER A 106 -9.69 -18.09 -2.38
N VAL A 107 -8.59 -17.62 -2.97
CA VAL A 107 -8.55 -17.12 -4.35
C VAL A 107 -7.53 -17.92 -5.17
N VAL A 108 -7.84 -19.20 -5.39
CA VAL A 108 -7.32 -20.04 -6.48
C VAL A 108 -8.50 -20.87 -7.00
#